data_AF-A0A953U940-F1
#
_entry.id   AF-A0A953U940-F1
#
_cell.length_a   1.000
_cell.length_b   1.000
_cell.length_c   1.000
_cell.angle_alpha   90.00
_cell.angle_beta   90.00
_cell.angle_gamma   90.00
#
_symmetry.space_group_name_H-M   'P 1'
#
loop_
_entity.id
_entity.type
_entity.pdbx_description
1 polymer ?
#
loop_
_entity_poly.entity_id
_entity_poly.type
_entity_poly.pdbx_seq_one_letter_code
_entity_poly.pdbx_strand_id
1 'polypeptide(L)'
;METFPGLDWAKLADYLIGRAVVHGERRAHEMEEVARTLAELGVDPIMAQATVLRQRWCASLEMADRFGPDGPKSYRDFLDAMKER
;
A
#
# COMPACT_ATOMS: atom_id res chain seq x y z
N MET A 1 21.16 2.38 -17.31
CA MET A 1 20.95 3.73 -16.75
C MET A 1 19.69 3.66 -15.91
N GLU A 2 19.82 3.86 -14.61
CA GLU A 2 18.67 3.90 -13.71
C GLU A 2 18.03 5.30 -13.79
N THR A 3 16.72 5.38 -13.99
CA THR A 3 16.00 6.64 -14.26
C THR A 3 16.01 7.59 -13.05
N PHE A 4 16.21 7.06 -11.83
CA PHE A 4 16.25 7.83 -10.58
C PHE A 4 17.41 7.35 -9.69
N PRO A 5 18.65 7.77 -9.97
CA PRO A 5 19.86 7.21 -9.34
C PRO A 5 19.99 7.49 -7.83
N GLY A 6 19.19 8.39 -7.27
CA GLY A 6 19.14 8.66 -5.83
C GLY A 6 18.09 7.83 -5.08
N LEU A 7 17.30 7.01 -5.79
CA LEU A 7 16.21 6.25 -5.20
C LEU A 7 16.46 4.75 -5.36
N ASP A 8 16.68 4.09 -4.23
CA ASP A 8 16.66 2.63 -4.17
C ASP A 8 15.21 2.14 -4.26
N TRP A 9 14.78 1.85 -5.49
CA TRP A 9 13.42 1.39 -5.77
C TRP A 9 13.07 0.08 -5.09
N ALA A 10 14.04 -0.84 -4.97
CA ALA A 10 13.80 -2.13 -4.35
C ALA A 10 13.50 -1.94 -2.85
N LYS A 11 14.35 -1.17 -2.16
CA LYS A 11 14.15 -0.86 -0.75
C LYS A 11 12.87 -0.08 -0.49
N LEU A 12 12.52 0.87 -1.36
CA LEU A 12 11.26 1.59 -1.25
C LEU A 12 10.06 0.65 -1.42
N ALA A 13 10.11 -0.26 -2.39
CA ALA A 13 9.05 -1.24 -2.60
C ALA A 13 8.88 -2.17 -1.40
N ASP A 14 9.98 -2.68 -0.83
CA ASP A 14 9.96 -3.52 0.38
C ASP A 14 9.29 -2.78 1.55
N TYR A 15 9.64 -1.50 1.76
CA TYR A 15 9.03 -0.68 2.80
C TYR A 15 7.53 -0.43 2.54
N LEU A 16 7.16 -0.05 1.32
CA LEU A 16 5.77 0.31 0.99
C LEU A 16 4.83 -0.89 1.05
N ILE A 17 5.25 -2.07 0.57
CA ILE A 17 4.41 -3.25 0.58
C ILE A 17 4.21 -3.80 1.99
N GLY A 18 5.25 -3.79 2.84
CA GLY A 18 5.11 -4.19 4.24
C GLY A 18 4.06 -3.35 4.96
N ARG A 19 4.10 -2.03 4.75
CA ARG A 19 3.08 -1.10 5.29
C ARG A 19 1.69 -1.35 4.75
N ALA A 20 1.56 -1.68 3.46
CA ALA A 20 0.26 -1.97 2.84
C ALA A 20 -0.35 -3.29 3.37
N VAL A 21 0.48 -4.33 3.57
CA VAL A 21 0.03 -5.62 4.09
C VAL A 21 -0.41 -5.51 5.55
N VAL A 22 0.39 -4.85 6.40
CA VAL A 22 0.12 -4.78 7.85
C VAL A 22 -0.97 -3.76 8.19
N HIS A 23 -1.07 -2.67 7.45
CA HIS A 23 -1.94 -1.54 7.80
C HIS A 23 -2.93 -1.12 6.72
N GLY A 24 -3.16 -1.96 5.70
CA GLY A 24 -4.00 -1.61 4.55
C GLY A 24 -5.35 -1.02 4.92
N GLU A 25 -6.08 -1.65 5.85
CA GLU A 25 -7.43 -1.21 6.25
C GLU A 25 -7.41 0.16 6.92
N ARG A 26 -6.55 0.35 7.93
CA ARG A 26 -6.40 1.64 8.61
C ARG A 26 -6.00 2.74 7.63
N ARG A 27 -5.05 2.45 6.74
CA ARG A 27 -4.56 3.44 5.77
C ARG A 27 -5.64 3.80 4.75
N ALA A 28 -6.49 2.84 4.36
CA ALA A 28 -7.61 3.12 3.47
C ALA A 28 -8.58 4.13 4.10
N HIS A 29 -8.93 3.94 5.38
CA HIS A 29 -9.75 4.92 6.10
C HIS A 29 -9.08 6.30 6.19
N GLU A 30 -7.76 6.37 6.46
CA GLU A 30 -7.02 7.64 6.42
C GLU A 30 -7.11 8.32 5.03
N MET A 31 -7.07 7.54 3.95
CA MET A 31 -7.16 8.07 2.58
C MET A 31 -8.59 8.47 2.17
N GLU A 32 -9.62 7.89 2.79
CA GLU A 32 -11.01 8.34 2.63
C GLU A 32 -11.20 9.75 3.20
N GLU A 33 -10.61 10.00 4.37
CA GLU A 33 -10.59 11.33 4.99
C GLU A 33 -9.85 12.33 4.09
N VAL A 34 -8.69 11.95 3.53
CA VAL A 34 -7.95 12.79 2.56
C VAL A 34 -8.80 13.08 1.32
N ALA A 35 -9.48 12.06 0.76
CA ALA A 35 -10.35 12.24 -0.39
C ALA A 35 -11.49 13.22 -0.08
N ARG A 36 -12.08 13.14 1.12
CA ARG A 36 -13.13 14.05 1.55
C ARG A 36 -12.61 15.48 1.71
N THR A 37 -11.47 15.69 2.36
CA THR A 37 -10.85 17.02 2.49
C THR A 37 -10.54 17.65 1.13
N LEU A 38 -10.03 16.87 0.16
CA LEU A 38 -9.78 17.37 -1.19
C LEU A 38 -11.08 17.80 -1.88
N ALA A 39 -12.15 17.00 -1.77
CA ALA A 39 -13.45 17.34 -2.33
C ALA A 39 -14.05 18.60 -1.70
N GLU A 40 -13.93 18.77 -0.38
CA GLU A 40 -14.36 19.99 0.34
C GLU A 40 -13.61 21.25 -0.13
N LEU A 41 -12.36 21.11 -0.59
CA LEU A 41 -11.56 22.18 -1.16
C LEU A 41 -11.80 22.39 -2.67
N GLY A 42 -12.72 21.65 -3.28
CA GLY A 42 -12.99 21.71 -4.72
C GLY A 42 -11.91 21.06 -5.60
N VAL A 43 -11.05 20.21 -5.02
CA VAL A 43 -10.04 19.43 -5.75
C VAL A 43 -10.57 18.02 -6.02
N ASP A 44 -10.53 17.58 -7.27
CA ASP A 44 -10.96 16.23 -7.64
C ASP A 44 -10.03 15.16 -7.00
N PRO A 45 -10.53 14.29 -6.09
CA PRO A 45 -9.70 13.40 -5.30
C PRO A 45 -9.33 12.08 -6.00
N ILE A 46 -9.17 12.07 -7.33
CA ILE A 46 -8.94 10.87 -8.16
C ILE A 46 -7.88 9.94 -7.57
N MET A 47 -6.69 10.48 -7.28
CA MET A 47 -5.56 9.67 -6.80
C MET A 47 -5.75 9.21 -5.34
N ALA A 48 -6.43 10.00 -4.52
CA ALA A 48 -6.74 9.62 -3.16
C ALA A 48 -7.72 8.44 -3.15
N GLN A 49 -8.80 8.51 -3.94
CA GLN A 49 -9.76 7.43 -4.10
C GLN A 49 -9.13 6.16 -4.67
N ALA A 50 -8.28 6.28 -5.69
CA ALA A 50 -7.53 5.14 -6.23
C ALA A 50 -6.63 4.47 -5.17
N THR A 51 -6.05 5.27 -4.28
CA THR A 51 -5.23 4.78 -3.16
C THR A 51 -6.07 4.03 -2.13
N VAL A 52 -7.26 4.54 -1.78
CA VAL A 52 -8.23 3.84 -0.91
C VAL A 52 -8.51 2.44 -1.46
N LEU A 53 -8.88 2.34 -2.73
CA LEU A 53 -9.20 1.06 -3.38
C LEU A 53 -8.01 0.10 -3.35
N ARG A 54 -6.79 0.60 -3.63
CA ARG A 54 -5.58 -0.22 -3.60
C ARG A 54 -5.26 -0.73 -2.19
N GLN A 55 -5.45 0.08 -1.16
CA GLN A 55 -5.16 -0.31 0.22
C GLN A 55 -6.21 -1.28 0.76
N ARG A 56 -7.50 -1.07 0.46
CA ARG A 56 -8.58 -2.03 0.76
C ARG A 56 -8.35 -3.37 0.06
N TRP A 57 -7.96 -3.35 -1.21
CA TRP A 57 -7.60 -4.58 -1.94
C TRP A 57 -6.46 -5.33 -1.25
N CYS A 58 -5.41 -4.63 -0.80
CA CYS A 58 -4.30 -5.27 -0.09
C CYS A 58 -4.77 -5.89 1.23
N ALA A 59 -5.60 -5.17 1.99
CA ALA A 59 -6.18 -5.66 3.24
C ALA A 59 -7.05 -6.91 3.02
N SER A 60 -7.84 -6.94 1.94
CA SER A 60 -8.71 -8.08 1.59
C SER A 60 -7.96 -9.34 1.19
N LEU A 61 -6.62 -9.29 1.03
CA LEU A 61 -5.81 -10.49 0.82
C LEU A 61 -5.61 -11.28 2.12
N GLU A 62 -5.88 -10.66 3.28
CA GLU A 62 -5.78 -11.26 4.62
C GLU A 62 -4.38 -11.84 4.90
N MET A 63 -3.35 -11.18 4.37
CA MET A 63 -1.96 -11.63 4.49
C MET A 63 -1.25 -11.12 5.74
N ALA A 64 -1.87 -10.23 6.52
CA ALA A 64 -1.27 -9.68 7.73
C ALA A 64 -0.90 -10.79 8.72
N ASP A 65 -1.79 -11.77 8.95
CA ASP A 65 -1.54 -12.88 9.88
C ASP A 65 -0.40 -13.80 9.41
N ARG A 66 -0.24 -13.95 8.09
CA ARG A 66 0.83 -14.76 7.49
C ARG A 66 2.22 -14.17 7.76
N PHE A 67 2.34 -12.84 7.74
CA PHE A 67 3.62 -12.15 7.88
C PHE A 67 3.86 -11.57 9.29
N GLY A 68 2.81 -11.47 10.11
CA GLY A 68 2.88 -10.84 11.42
C GLY A 68 3.04 -9.32 11.37
N PRO A 69 3.34 -8.68 12.52
CA PRO A 69 3.31 -7.23 12.67
C PRO A 69 4.38 -6.49 11.86
N ASP A 70 5.46 -7.16 11.48
CA ASP A 70 6.56 -6.57 10.70
C ASP A 70 6.32 -6.65 9.18
N GLY A 71 5.34 -7.46 8.75
CA GLY A 71 5.06 -7.66 7.33
C GLY A 71 6.13 -8.50 6.61
N PRO A 72 5.99 -8.68 5.28
CA PRO A 72 6.99 -9.34 4.45
C PRO A 72 8.33 -8.58 4.49
N LYS A 73 9.46 -9.30 4.45
CA LYS A 73 10.79 -8.67 4.43
C LYS A 73 11.09 -8.00 3.10
N SER A 74 10.45 -8.48 2.03
CA SER A 74 10.59 -7.93 0.69
C SER A 74 9.28 -7.96 -0.08
N TYR A 75 9.17 -7.14 -1.12
CA TYR A 75 8.04 -7.25 -2.06
C TYR A 75 8.02 -8.60 -2.78
N ARG A 76 9.16 -9.29 -2.90
CA ARG A 76 9.24 -10.62 -3.50
C ARG A 76 8.58 -11.67 -2.61
N ASP A 77 8.82 -11.63 -1.30
CA ASP A 77 8.17 -12.51 -0.33
C ASP A 77 6.65 -12.38 -0.40
N PHE A 78 6.16 -11.14 -0.54
CA PHE A 78 4.73 -10.87 -0.75
C PHE A 78 4.22 -11.47 -2.07
N LEU A 79 4.93 -11.27 -3.18
CA LEU A 79 4.54 -11.81 -4.49
C LEU A 79 4.56 -13.35 -4.51
N ASP A 80 5.50 -13.98 -3.82
CA ASP A 80 5.58 -15.43 -3.73
C ASP A 80 4.42 -15.97 -2.87
N ALA A 81 4.10 -15.32 -1.76
CA ALA A 81 2.91 -15.64 -0.98
C ALA A 81 1.60 -15.49 -1.77
N MET A 82 1.52 -14.51 -2.68
CA MET A 82 0.37 -14.35 -3.57
C MET A 82 0.21 -15.48 -4.59
N LYS A 83 1.30 -16.10 -5.06
CA LYS A 83 1.24 -17.22 -6.01
C LYS A 83 0.76 -18.52 -5.35
N GLU A 84 0.90 -18.62 -4.03
CA GLU A 84 0.52 -19.78 -3.23
C GLU A 84 -0.92 -19.70 -2.66
N ARG A 85 -1.62 -18.58 -2.90
CA ARG A 85 -2.97 -18.31 -2.40
C ARG A 85 -4.06 -18.90 -3.30
#